data_AF-A0A9E1S3M6-F1
#
_entry.id   AF-A0A9E1S3M6-F1
#
_cell.length_a   1.000
_cell.length_b   1.000
_cell.length_c   1.000
_cell.angle_alpha   90.00
_cell.angle_beta   90.00
_cell.angle_gamma   90.00
#
_symmetry.space_group_name_H-M   'P 1'
#
loop_
_entity.id
_entity.type
_entity.pdbx_description
1 polymer ?
#
loop_
_entity_poly.entity_id
_entity_poly.type
_entity_poly.pdbx_seq_one_letter_code
_entity_poly.pdbx_strand_id
1 'polypeptide(L)'
;MILHLLHNPALYRDCAALLTEHDTLLLLDDATDDTFIRSLTHLPCAVKVLDSADSRTKGQPLEPQRITVDEWVRLVIAHRHSMTWG
;
A
#
# COMPACT_ATOMS: atom_id res chain seq x y z
N MET A 1 -1.47 -8.07 12.09
CA MET A 1 -2.29 -7.10 11.33
C MET A 1 -1.92 -5.69 11.76
N ILE A 2 -0.80 -5.25 11.22
CA ILE A 2 -0.28 -3.88 11.24
C ILE A 2 -0.52 -3.30 9.85
N LEU A 3 -0.92 -2.03 9.79
CA LEU A 3 -0.96 -1.27 8.55
C LEU A 3 0.40 -0.59 8.33
N HIS A 4 1.16 -1.03 7.33
CA HIS A 4 2.43 -0.42 6.94
C HIS A 4 2.19 0.67 5.90
N LEU A 5 2.50 1.92 6.20
CA LEU A 5 2.36 3.05 5.28
C LEU A 5 3.72 3.42 4.69
N LEU A 6 3.97 3.01 3.45
CA LEU A 6 5.22 3.29 2.74
C LEU A 6 5.11 4.59 1.95
N HIS A 7 5.71 5.65 2.48
CA HIS A 7 5.84 6.97 1.85
C HIS A 7 7.15 7.10 1.07
N ASN A 8 8.18 6.34 1.45
CA ASN A 8 9.50 6.41 0.84
C ASN A 8 9.94 5.03 0.35
N PRO A 9 10.00 4.78 -0.97
CA PRO A 9 10.36 3.47 -1.51
C PRO A 9 11.76 3.02 -1.14
N ALA A 10 12.66 3.94 -0.76
CA ALA A 10 14.01 3.59 -0.30
C ALA A 10 13.98 2.70 0.95
N LEU A 11 12.93 2.82 1.78
CA LEU A 11 12.73 2.02 2.99
C LEU A 11 11.97 0.72 2.73
N TYR A 12 11.64 0.40 1.47
CA TYR A 12 10.89 -0.80 1.12
C TYR A 12 11.54 -2.07 1.68
N ARG A 13 12.86 -2.18 1.61
CA ARG A 13 13.57 -3.38 2.07
C ARG A 13 13.38 -3.62 3.56
N ASP A 14 13.45 -2.57 4.37
CA ASP A 14 13.28 -2.64 5.82
C ASP A 14 11.82 -2.88 6.17
N CYS A 15 10.89 -2.24 5.45
CA CYS A 15 9.47 -2.50 5.55
C CYS A 15 9.14 -3.96 5.27
N ALA A 16 9.62 -4.49 4.14
CA ALA A 16 9.36 -5.85 3.68
C ALA A 16 9.90 -6.92 4.64
N ALA A 17 11.02 -6.65 5.32
CA ALA A 17 11.58 -7.54 6.33
C ALA A 17 10.66 -7.73 7.56
N LEU A 18 9.72 -6.80 7.80
CA LEU A 18 8.78 -6.86 8.93
C LEU A 18 7.37 -7.32 8.54
N LEU A 19 7.09 -7.49 7.24
CA LEU A 19 5.76 -7.86 6.77
C LEU A 19 5.43 -9.32 7.11
N THR A 20 4.23 -9.54 7.62
CA THR A 20 3.63 -10.87 7.79
C THR A 20 2.38 -11.03 6.93
N GLU A 21 1.91 -12.27 6.75
CA GLU A 21 0.73 -12.57 5.93
C GLU A 21 -0.58 -11.90 6.40
N HIS A 22 -0.62 -11.47 7.67
CA HIS A 22 -1.77 -10.81 8.27
C HIS A 22 -1.71 -9.29 8.18
N ASP A 23 -0.65 -8.72 7.62
CA ASP A 23 -0.47 -7.28 7.55
C ASP A 23 -1.04 -6.70 6.25
N THR A 24 -1.05 -5.38 6.16
CA THR A 24 -1.40 -4.68 4.91
C THR A 24 -0.35 -3.64 4.64
N LEU A 25 0.21 -3.65 3.43
CA LEU A 25 1.08 -2.61 2.91
C LEU A 25 0.24 -1.60 2.12
N LEU A 26 0.30 -0.34 2.52
CA LEU A 26 -0.30 0.79 1.81
C LEU A 26 0.81 1.66 1.22
N LEU A 27 0.81 1.80 -0.09
CA LEU A 27 1.62 2.75 -0.83
C LEU A 27 0.85 4.06 -1.01
N LEU A 28 1.55 5.18 -0.92
CA LEU A 28 0.98 6.49 -1.21
C LEU A 28 1.48 6.95 -2.60
N ASP A 29 0.55 7.27 -3.50
CA ASP A 29 0.75 7.47 -4.95
C ASP A 29 2.02 8.25 -5.30
N ASP A 30 2.25 9.37 -4.61
CA ASP A 30 3.35 10.30 -4.89
C ASP A 30 4.75 9.68 -4.73
N ALA A 31 4.83 8.51 -4.10
CA ALA A 31 6.08 7.83 -3.79
C ALA A 31 6.48 6.79 -4.84
N THR A 32 5.57 6.25 -5.65
CA THR A 32 5.82 4.95 -6.32
C THR A 32 5.41 4.93 -7.79
N ASP A 33 6.30 4.47 -8.66
CA ASP A 33 6.00 4.25 -10.09
C ASP A 33 5.32 2.88 -10.32
N ASP A 34 4.65 2.72 -11.47
CA ASP A 34 3.99 1.46 -11.86
C ASP A 34 4.97 0.27 -11.89
N THR A 35 6.25 0.51 -12.14
CA THR A 35 7.32 -0.52 -12.12
C THR A 35 7.52 -1.07 -10.71
N PHE A 36 7.67 -0.18 -9.74
CA PHE A 36 7.79 -0.55 -8.34
C PHE A 36 6.53 -1.26 -7.86
N ILE A 37 5.35 -0.74 -8.16
CA ILE A 37 4.06 -1.34 -7.80
C ILE A 37 3.96 -2.79 -8.29
N ARG A 38 4.35 -3.07 -9.55
CA ARG A 38 4.35 -4.43 -10.11
C ARG A 38 5.30 -5.39 -9.39
N SER A 39 6.42 -4.88 -8.86
CA SER A 39 7.39 -5.71 -8.13
C SER A 39 6.86 -6.24 -6.78
N LEU A 40 5.78 -5.64 -6.25
CA LEU A 40 5.20 -5.98 -4.95
C LEU A 40 4.22 -7.15 -4.97
N THR A 41 3.94 -7.71 -6.15
CA THR A 41 2.97 -8.80 -6.35
C THR A 41 3.34 -10.12 -5.66
N HIS A 42 4.56 -10.24 -5.14
CA HIS A 42 5.06 -11.43 -4.44
C HIS A 42 5.08 -11.30 -2.90
N LEU A 43 4.53 -10.22 -2.35
CA LEU A 43 4.52 -10.03 -0.91
C LEU A 43 3.56 -11.02 -0.22
N PRO A 44 3.88 -11.44 1.02
CA PRO A 44 3.01 -12.35 1.77
C PRO A 44 1.70 -11.69 2.22
N CYS A 45 1.60 -10.37 2.14
CA CYS A 45 0.53 -9.56 2.69
C CYS A 45 -0.30 -8.87 1.60
N ALA A 46 -1.46 -8.33 1.97
CA ALA A 46 -2.25 -7.52 1.06
C ALA A 46 -1.51 -6.20 0.72
N VAL A 47 -1.44 -5.86 -0.56
CA VAL A 47 -0.83 -4.61 -1.05
C VAL A 47 -1.92 -3.72 -1.62
N LYS A 48 -1.96 -2.46 -1.14
CA LYS A 48 -2.90 -1.45 -1.57
C LYS A 48 -2.16 -0.18 -1.98
N VAL A 49 -2.68 0.50 -2.97
CA VAL A 49 -2.13 1.78 -3.45
C VAL A 49 -3.19 2.84 -3.27
N LEU A 50 -2.90 3.91 -2.54
CA LEU A 50 -3.81 5.05 -2.45
C LEU A 50 -3.79 5.79 -3.77
N ASP A 51 -4.94 5.85 -4.44
CA ASP A 51 -5.12 6.60 -5.68
C ASP A 51 -5.25 8.08 -5.35
N SER A 52 -4.43 8.93 -5.97
CA SER A 52 -4.67 10.38 -5.92
C SER A 52 -6.01 10.69 -6.61
N ALA A 53 -6.74 11.70 -6.11
CA ALA A 53 -8.11 11.99 -6.57
C ALA A 53 -8.25 12.28 -8.08
N ASP A 54 -7.13 12.54 -8.76
CA ASP A 54 -7.02 12.82 -10.20
C ASP A 54 -6.81 11.56 -11.07
N SER A 55 -6.46 10.43 -10.46
CA SER A 55 -6.12 9.18 -11.13
C SER A 55 -7.37 8.31 -11.39
N ARG A 56 -8.41 8.86 -12.02
CA ARG A 56 -9.61 8.06 -12.41
C ARG A 56 -9.34 7.17 -13.62
N THR A 57 -8.38 6.26 -13.52
CA THR A 57 -8.30 5.14 -14.46
C THR A 57 -9.32 4.08 -14.02
N LYS A 58 -10.49 4.08 -14.67
CA LYS A 58 -11.43 2.94 -14.70
C LYS A 58 -10.79 1.77 -15.46
N GLY A 59 -9.68 1.26 -14.95
CA GLY A 59 -9.02 0.05 -15.42
C GLY A 59 -9.40 -1.13 -14.52
N GLN A 60 -9.36 -2.34 -15.06
CA GLN A 60 -9.59 -3.60 -14.36
C GLN A 60 -8.89 -3.68 -12.99
N PRO A 61 -9.40 -4.52 -12.06
CA PRO A 61 -8.72 -4.82 -10.80
C PRO A 61 -7.42 -5.58 -11.09
N LEU A 62 -6.38 -4.83 -11.45
CA LEU A 62 -5.02 -5.33 -11.54
C LEU A 62 -4.44 -5.21 -10.14
N GLU A 63 -3.98 -6.32 -9.59
CA GLU A 63 -3.14 -6.31 -8.40
C GLU A 63 -1.89 -5.45 -8.67
N PRO A 64 -1.51 -4.56 -7.75
CA PRO A 64 -2.08 -4.31 -6.42
C PRO A 64 -3.36 -3.46 -6.40
N GLN A 65 -4.26 -3.72 -5.44
CA GLN A 65 -5.56 -3.05 -5.34
C GLN A 65 -5.40 -1.54 -5.09
N ARG A 66 -5.85 -0.72 -6.04
CA ARG A 66 -5.97 0.74 -5.85
C ARG A 66 -7.17 1.06 -4.97
N ILE A 67 -7.01 1.99 -4.03
CA ILE A 67 -8.04 2.41 -3.07
C ILE A 67 -8.18 3.93 -3.03
N THR A 68 -9.37 4.39 -2.68
CA THR A 68 -9.68 5.80 -2.45
C THR A 68 -9.29 6.26 -1.03
N VAL A 69 -9.31 7.58 -0.80
CA VAL A 69 -9.12 8.16 0.54
C VAL A 69 -10.15 7.62 1.54
N ASP A 70 -11.41 7.46 1.15
CA ASP A 70 -12.46 6.90 2.01
C ASP A 70 -12.16 5.45 2.43
N GLU A 71 -11.65 4.65 1.50
CA GLU A 71 -11.23 3.28 1.77
C GLU A 71 -9.97 3.23 2.66
N TRP A 72 -9.04 4.16 2.48
CA TRP A 72 -7.89 4.31 3.37
C TRP A 72 -8.31 4.65 4.81
N VAL A 73 -9.25 5.59 4.98
CA VAL A 73 -9.80 5.92 6.32
C VAL A 73 -10.40 4.67 6.97
N ARG A 74 -11.18 3.89 6.23
CA ARG A 74 -11.72 2.61 6.73
C ARG A 74 -10.62 1.61 7.10
N LEU A 75 -9.55 1.54 6.32
CA LEU A 75 -8.38 0.70 6.58
C LEU A 75 -7.68 1.08 7.88
N VAL A 76 -7.44 2.38 8.11
CA VAL A 76 -6.85 2.88 9.34
C VAL A 76 -7.73 2.56 10.54
N ILE A 77 -9.04 2.70 10.41
CA ILE A 77 -9.99 2.34 11.48
C ILE A 77 -9.98 0.83 11.77
N ALA A 78 -9.87 0.00 10.73
CA ALA A 78 -9.86 -1.46 10.86
C ALA A 78 -8.55 -2.00 11.46
N HIS A 79 -7.45 -1.27 11.36
CA HIS A 79 -6.14 -1.68 11.88
C HIS A 79 -5.88 -1.03 13.24
N ARG A 80 -5.67 -1.86 14.27
CA ARG A 80 -5.36 -1.37 15.62
C ARG A 80 -4.02 -0.64 15.70
N HIS A 81 -3.09 -0.99 14.82
CA HIS A 81 -1.71 -0.47 14.80
C HIS A 81 -1.30 -0.12 13.39
N SER A 82 -0.53 0.96 13.26
CA SER A 82 0.09 1.40 12.02
C SER A 82 1.58 1.67 12.22
N MET A 83 2.35 1.47 11.14
CA MET A 83 3.78 1.78 11.09
C MET A 83 4.05 2.58 9.83
N THR A 84 4.67 3.75 10.00
CA THR A 84 4.94 4.69 8.90
C THR A 84 6.40 4.63 8.51
N TRP A 85 6.66 4.57 7.20
CA TRP A 85 7.98 4.54 6.59
C TRP A 85 8.13 5.75 5.67
N GLY A 86 8.76 6.81 6.18
CA GLY A 86 9.00 8.09 5.47
C GLY A 86 10.47 8.41 5.31
#